data_AF-A0A918EAT1-F1
#
_entry.id   AF-A0A918EAT1-F1
#
_cell.length_a   1.000
_cell.length_b   1.000
_cell.length_c   1.000
_cell.angle_alpha   90.00
_cell.angle_beta   90.00
_cell.angle_gamma   90.00
#
_symmetry.space_group_name_H-M   'P 1'
#
loop_
_entity.id
_entity.type
_entity.pdbx_description
1 polymer ?
#
loop_
_entity_poly.entity_id
_entity_poly.type
_entity_poly.pdbx_seq_one_letter_code
_entity_poly.pdbx_strand_id
1 'polypeptide(L)'
;MLGRTAEEAQANPVREPISDVVAGRHDEALAKLRVLLRRGMPSRTVEWLRLTLKSAYYPSKPISALDRYPPELLVFSSQGRRIATVRIAPRSGAYIVEVAQTGPDDVVLPDRVTLVPGDSPGKAAALIPGYLP
;
A
#
# COMPACT_ATOMS: atom_id res chain seq x y z
N MET A 1 7.92 34.27 13.92
CA MET A 1 8.22 33.18 12.98
C MET A 1 8.64 31.97 13.79
N LEU A 2 7.75 31.00 13.98
CA LEU A 2 8.05 29.70 14.59
C LEU A 2 7.48 28.64 13.65
N GLY A 3 8.34 27.68 13.32
CA GLY A 3 8.16 26.73 12.25
C GLY A 3 6.85 25.97 12.34
N ARG A 4 6.19 25.88 11.18
CA ARG A 4 5.19 24.85 10.92
C ARG A 4 5.89 23.51 11.07
N THR A 5 5.80 22.88 12.24
CA THR A 5 5.92 21.42 12.31
C THR A 5 4.76 20.89 11.50
N ALA A 6 5.04 20.56 10.25
CA ALA A 6 4.27 19.61 9.46
C ALA A 6 4.40 18.25 10.17
N GLU A 7 3.78 18.16 11.33
CA GLU A 7 3.18 16.94 11.83
C GLU A 7 1.99 16.70 10.90
N GLU A 8 2.33 16.37 9.65
CA GLU A 8 1.44 15.65 8.76
C GLU A 8 1.16 14.36 9.52
N ALA A 9 0.10 14.42 10.33
CA ALA A 9 -0.71 13.29 10.71
C ALA A 9 -0.98 12.57 9.39
N GLN A 10 -0.10 11.63 9.09
CA GLN A 10 -0.18 10.75 7.95
C GLN A 10 -1.47 10.00 8.19
N ALA A 11 -2.55 10.52 7.61
CA ALA A 11 -3.90 10.08 7.84
C ALA A 11 -3.86 8.58 7.65
N ASN A 12 -3.96 7.83 8.74
CA ASN A 12 -4.00 6.38 8.70
C ASN A 12 -5.31 6.11 7.95
N PRO A 13 -5.28 5.72 6.65
CA PRO A 13 -6.53 5.47 5.97
C PRO A 13 -7.22 4.38 6.79
N VAL A 14 -8.53 4.53 7.05
CA VAL A 14 -9.29 3.53 7.81
C VAL A 14 -9.13 2.19 7.10
N ARG A 15 -8.17 1.39 7.56
CA ARG A 15 -7.83 0.07 7.02
C ARG A 15 -8.55 -0.94 7.90
N GLU A 16 -9.18 -1.92 7.27
CA GLU A 16 -9.74 -3.07 7.99
C GLU A 16 -8.60 -4.06 8.27
N PRO A 17 -8.46 -4.55 9.51
CA PRO A 17 -7.57 -5.67 9.80
C PRO A 17 -7.94 -6.88 8.93
N ILE A 18 -6.93 -7.64 8.53
CA ILE A 18 -7.08 -8.88 7.77
C ILE A 18 -6.44 -10.04 8.52
N SER A 19 -6.91 -11.26 8.27
CA SER A 19 -6.29 -12.47 8.81
C SER A 19 -4.95 -12.76 8.11
N ASP A 20 -4.07 -13.50 8.77
CA ASP A 20 -2.77 -13.89 8.19
C ASP A 20 -2.91 -14.69 6.89
N VAL A 21 -3.96 -15.51 6.77
CA VAL A 21 -4.27 -16.25 5.55
C VAL A 21 -4.58 -15.30 4.39
N VAL A 22 -5.34 -14.23 4.66
CA VAL A 22 -5.64 -13.22 3.64
C VAL A 22 -4.40 -12.40 3.32
N ALA A 23 -3.60 -12.04 4.33
CA ALA A 23 -2.34 -11.32 4.14
C ALA A 23 -1.37 -12.10 3.24
N GLY A 24 -1.19 -13.41 3.48
CA GLY A 24 -0.35 -14.26 2.64
C GLY A 24 -0.82 -14.31 1.18
N ARG A 25 -2.14 -14.40 0.93
CA ARG A 25 -2.69 -14.34 -0.44
C ARG A 25 -2.43 -12.99 -1.10
N HIS A 26 -2.52 -11.89 -0.35
CA HIS A 26 -2.22 -10.57 -0.86
C HIS A 26 -0.72 -10.42 -1.19
N ASP A 27 0.16 -10.95 -0.33
CA ASP A 27 1.61 -10.97 -0.55
C ASP A 27 1.95 -11.74 -1.85
N GLU A 28 1.33 -12.89 -2.07
CA GLU A 28 1.48 -13.66 -3.32
C GLU A 28 1.01 -12.87 -4.56
N ALA A 29 -0.15 -12.21 -4.45
CA ALA A 29 -0.70 -11.39 -5.54
C ALA A 29 0.20 -10.19 -5.88
N LEU A 30 0.76 -9.51 -4.86
CA LEU A 30 1.71 -8.42 -5.04
C LEU A 30 3.08 -8.93 -5.52
N ALA A 31 3.49 -10.14 -5.14
CA ALA A 31 4.72 -10.75 -5.63
C ALA A 31 4.69 -10.99 -7.14
N LYS A 32 3.54 -11.42 -7.69
CA LYS A 32 3.33 -11.54 -9.14
C LYS A 32 3.51 -10.20 -9.84
N LEU A 33 2.94 -9.13 -9.29
CA LEU A 33 3.10 -7.78 -9.83
C LEU A 33 4.56 -7.32 -9.75
N ARG A 34 5.24 -7.57 -8.63
CA ARG A 34 6.65 -7.24 -8.44
C ARG A 34 7.55 -7.90 -9.50
N VAL A 35 7.29 -9.14 -9.88
CA VAL A 35 8.03 -9.82 -10.95
C VAL A 35 7.93 -9.06 -12.27
N LEU A 36 6.75 -8.53 -12.62
CA LEU A 36 6.54 -7.75 -13.83
C LEU A 36 7.31 -6.42 -13.80
N LEU A 37 7.35 -5.75 -12.64
CA LEU A 37 7.98 -4.44 -12.49
C LEU A 37 9.52 -4.48 -12.42
N ARG A 38 10.12 -5.66 -12.17
CA ARG A 38 11.59 -5.82 -12.05
C ARG A 38 12.38 -5.32 -13.26
N ARG A 39 11.76 -5.20 -14.44
CA ARG A 39 12.40 -4.80 -15.70
C ARG A 39 12.68 -3.29 -15.83
N GLY A 40 12.48 -2.50 -14.79
CA GLY A 40 12.82 -1.07 -14.86
C GLY A 40 12.28 -0.21 -13.72
N MET A 41 11.49 -0.79 -12.82
CA MET A 41 10.88 -0.04 -11.71
C MET A 41 11.29 -0.63 -10.37
N PRO A 42 12.10 0.11 -9.58
CA PRO A 42 12.32 -0.21 -8.18
C PRO A 42 10.99 -0.28 -7.44
N SER A 43 10.79 -1.36 -6.69
CA SER A 43 9.59 -1.55 -5.88
C SER A 43 9.91 -2.14 -4.51
N ARG A 44 9.11 -1.79 -3.51
CA ARG A 44 9.26 -2.24 -2.12
C ARG A 44 7.91 -2.65 -1.56
N THR A 45 7.86 -3.77 -0.86
CA THR A 45 6.67 -4.19 -0.12
C THR A 45 6.71 -3.54 1.26
N VAL A 46 5.58 -2.99 1.69
CA VAL A 46 5.38 -2.45 3.04
C VAL A 46 4.30 -3.26 3.72
N GLU A 47 4.62 -3.77 4.90
CA GLU A 47 3.69 -4.44 5.77
C GLU A 47 3.24 -3.50 6.88
N TRP A 48 1.94 -3.57 7.19
CA TRP A 48 1.32 -2.72 8.19
C TRP A 48 0.82 -3.58 9.34
N LEU A 49 1.33 -3.32 10.53
CA LEU A 49 1.02 -4.04 11.76
C LEU A 49 0.61 -3.04 12.85
N ARG A 50 -0.41 -3.39 13.64
CA ARG A 50 -0.78 -2.66 14.85
C ARG A 50 -0.70 -3.58 16.05
N LEU A 51 0.16 -3.20 16.99
CA LEU A 51 0.23 -3.83 18.30
C LEU A 51 -0.65 -3.06 19.28
N THR A 52 -1.67 -3.72 19.82
CA THR A 52 -2.51 -3.21 20.89
C THR A 52 -2.12 -3.89 22.20
N LEU A 53 -1.64 -3.12 23.18
CA LEU A 53 -1.32 -3.61 24.52
C LEU A 53 -2.44 -3.22 25.48
N LYS A 54 -2.91 -4.16 26.31
CA LYS A 54 -3.93 -3.94 27.34
C LYS A 54 -3.29 -4.03 28.72
N SER A 55 -3.68 -3.13 29.62
CA SER A 55 -3.16 -3.17 30.99
C SER A 55 -3.72 -4.38 31.76
N ALA A 56 -2.93 -4.90 32.70
CA ALA A 56 -3.15 -6.15 33.41
C ALA A 56 -4.40 -6.19 34.33
N TYR A 57 -5.18 -5.12 34.42
CA TYR A 57 -6.33 -5.02 35.32
C TYR A 57 -7.60 -5.73 34.83
N TYR A 58 -7.59 -6.34 33.63
CA TYR A 58 -8.74 -7.08 33.10
C TYR A 58 -8.33 -8.51 32.68
N PRO A 59 -8.56 -9.53 33.53
CA PRO A 59 -8.09 -10.90 33.30
C PRO A 59 -8.85 -11.67 32.21
N SER A 60 -9.82 -11.06 31.52
CA SER A 60 -10.73 -11.76 30.59
C SER A 60 -10.34 -11.70 29.11
N LYS A 61 -9.22 -11.08 28.74
CA LYS A 61 -8.79 -10.91 27.33
C LYS A 61 -7.27 -11.03 27.18
N PRO A 62 -6.76 -11.36 25.98
CA PRO A 62 -5.31 -11.39 25.75
C PRO A 62 -4.70 -10.02 26.07
N ILE A 63 -3.58 -10.03 26.78
CA ILE A 63 -2.82 -8.86 27.26
C ILE A 63 -2.28 -8.04 26.08
N SER A 64 -2.17 -8.64 24.91
CA SER A 64 -1.79 -8.00 23.65
C SER A 64 -2.60 -8.54 22.49
N ALA A 65 -2.88 -7.71 21.49
CA ALA A 65 -3.39 -8.12 20.20
C ALA A 65 -2.48 -7.55 19.11
N LEU A 66 -2.18 -8.35 18.09
CA LEU A 66 -1.46 -7.93 16.90
C LEU A 66 -2.41 -8.01 15.72
N ASP A 67 -2.76 -6.86 15.17
CA ASP A 67 -3.60 -6.75 13.98
C ASP A 67 -2.70 -6.55 12.76
N ARG A 68 -2.96 -7.32 11.69
CA ARG A 68 -2.28 -7.16 10.40
C ARG A 68 -3.21 -6.47 9.42
N TYR A 69 -2.67 -5.59 8.60
CA TYR A 69 -3.40 -4.87 7.56
C TYR A 69 -2.92 -5.29 6.17
N PRO A 70 -3.70 -4.98 5.11
CA PRO A 70 -3.30 -5.30 3.75
C PRO A 70 -1.90 -4.77 3.42
N PRO A 71 -1.01 -5.63 2.87
CA PRO A 71 0.31 -5.20 2.42
C PRO A 71 0.18 -4.27 1.22
N GLU A 72 1.19 -3.44 1.03
CA GLU A 72 1.26 -2.48 -0.06
C GLU A 72 2.56 -2.67 -0.83
N LEU A 73 2.51 -2.49 -2.15
CA LEU A 73 3.66 -2.44 -3.03
C LEU A 73 3.86 -0.99 -3.45
N LEU A 74 4.91 -0.37 -2.91
CA LEU A 74 5.35 0.95 -3.32
C LEU A 74 6.24 0.82 -4.56
N VAL A 75 6.00 1.65 -5.56
CA VAL A 75 6.76 1.70 -6.81
C VAL A 75 7.37 3.07 -6.97
N PHE A 76 8.65 3.11 -7.35
CA PHE A 76 9.45 4.32 -7.42
C PHE A 76 10.00 4.56 -8.83
N SER A 77 10.20 5.82 -9.18
CA SER A 77 10.98 6.21 -10.35
C SER A 77 12.48 5.95 -10.13
N SER A 78 13.27 6.05 -11.20
CA SER A 78 14.74 6.01 -11.12
C SER A 78 15.34 7.11 -10.24
N GLN A 79 14.61 8.21 -10.04
CA GLN A 79 14.99 9.32 -9.16
C GLN A 79 14.56 9.10 -7.70
N GLY A 80 13.96 7.95 -7.37
CA GLY A 80 13.52 7.63 -6.01
C GLY A 80 12.20 8.25 -5.58
N ARG A 81 11.48 8.95 -6.48
CA ARG A 81 10.12 9.48 -6.19
C ARG A 81 9.10 8.34 -6.27
N ARG A 82 8.14 8.27 -5.33
CA ARG A 82 7.02 7.31 -5.42
C ARG A 82 6.15 7.68 -6.62
N ILE A 83 5.91 6.73 -7.51
CA ILE A 83 5.06 6.91 -8.69
C ILE A 83 3.75 6.15 -8.58
N ALA A 84 3.70 5.07 -7.79
CA ALA A 84 2.48 4.35 -7.50
C ALA A 84 2.53 3.63 -6.15
N THR A 85 1.36 3.44 -5.56
CA THR A 85 1.10 2.49 -4.47
C THR A 85 0.11 1.46 -5.00
N VAL A 86 0.40 0.17 -4.81
CA VAL A 86 -0.52 -0.90 -5.18
C VAL A 86 -0.87 -1.73 -3.95
N ARG A 87 -2.16 -1.97 -3.73
CA ARG A 87 -2.65 -2.82 -2.64
C ARG A 87 -3.77 -3.72 -3.12
N ILE A 88 -4.11 -4.73 -2.33
CA ILE A 88 -5.21 -5.64 -2.63
C ILE A 88 -6.41 -5.31 -1.73
N ALA A 89 -7.58 -5.13 -2.35
CA ALA A 89 -8.83 -4.91 -1.66
C ALA A 89 -9.20 -6.15 -0.81
N PRO A 90 -9.39 -6.03 0.52
CA PRO A 90 -9.57 -7.17 1.43
C PRO A 90 -10.67 -8.17 1.07
N ARG A 91 -11.79 -7.67 0.53
CA ARG A 91 -12.97 -8.50 0.26
C ARG A 91 -13.04 -9.02 -1.16
N SER A 92 -12.69 -8.17 -2.13
CA SER A 92 -12.81 -8.51 -3.57
C SER A 92 -11.54 -9.12 -4.16
N GLY A 93 -10.39 -8.99 -3.49
CA GLY A 93 -9.10 -9.39 -4.06
C GLY A 93 -8.65 -8.53 -5.24
N ALA A 94 -9.34 -7.44 -5.55
CA ALA A 94 -8.99 -6.53 -6.63
C ALA A 94 -7.71 -5.76 -6.30
N TYR A 95 -6.88 -5.49 -7.31
CA TYR A 95 -5.80 -4.53 -7.19
C TYR A 95 -6.40 -3.12 -7.12
N ILE A 96 -5.97 -2.37 -6.12
CA ILE A 96 -6.15 -0.92 -6.02
C ILE A 96 -4.81 -0.31 -6.41
N VAL A 97 -4.77 0.39 -7.54
CA VAL A 97 -3.58 1.08 -8.05
C VAL A 97 -3.78 2.57 -7.84
N GLU A 98 -2.94 3.17 -6.99
CA GLU A 98 -2.94 4.60 -6.68
C GLU A 98 -1.70 5.21 -7.33
N VAL A 99 -1.90 6.00 -8.40
CA VAL A 99 -0.81 6.60 -9.18
C VAL A 99 -0.61 8.03 -8.72
N ALA A 100 0.62 8.37 -8.35
CA ALA A 100 1.00 9.73 -7.98
C ALA A 100 0.75 10.69 -9.15
N GLN A 101 0.15 11.83 -8.88
CA GLN A 101 -0.11 12.86 -9.87
C GLN A 101 0.69 14.11 -9.56
N THR A 102 1.20 14.76 -10.60
CA THR A 102 1.95 16.02 -10.49
C THR A 102 1.36 16.99 -11.51
N GLY A 103 0.97 18.16 -11.02
CA GLY A 103 0.44 19.26 -11.84
C GLY A 103 1.56 20.11 -12.43
N PRO A 104 1.20 21.27 -13.04
CA PRO A 104 2.18 22.29 -13.41
C PRO A 104 3.02 22.69 -12.20
N ASP A 105 4.28 23.04 -12.41
CA ASP A 105 5.21 23.51 -11.37
C ASP A 105 5.46 22.52 -10.21
N ASP A 106 5.47 21.22 -10.50
CA ASP A 106 5.71 20.14 -9.50
C ASP A 106 4.68 20.10 -8.35
N VAL A 107 3.51 20.73 -8.53
CA VAL A 107 2.43 20.69 -7.54
C VAL A 107 1.93 19.25 -7.36
N VAL A 108 1.95 18.75 -6.13
CA VAL A 108 1.42 17.42 -5.80
C VAL A 108 -0.10 17.45 -5.89
N LEU A 109 -0.65 16.63 -6.79
CA LEU A 109 -2.09 16.46 -6.95
C LEU A 109 -2.56 15.18 -6.22
N PRO A 110 -3.87 15.07 -5.92
CA PRO A 110 -4.42 13.82 -5.39
C PRO A 110 -4.09 12.63 -6.29
N ASP A 111 -3.71 11.50 -5.67
CA ASP A 111 -3.43 10.27 -6.39
C ASP A 111 -4.64 9.81 -7.21
N ARG A 112 -4.38 9.36 -8.43
CA ARG A 112 -5.40 8.73 -9.25
C ARG A 112 -5.57 7.28 -8.81
N VAL A 113 -6.75 6.95 -8.31
CA VAL A 113 -7.09 5.58 -7.87
C VAL A 113 -7.80 4.83 -8.99
N THR A 114 -7.35 3.60 -9.28
CA THR A 114 -7.99 2.71 -10.24
C THR A 114 -8.10 1.30 -9.67
N LEU A 115 -9.25 0.65 -9.88
CA LEU A 115 -9.51 -0.73 -9.49
C LEU A 115 -9.28 -1.66 -10.68
N VAL A 116 -8.54 -2.74 -10.46
CA VAL A 116 -8.29 -3.80 -11.46
C VAL A 116 -8.66 -5.15 -10.88
N PRO A 117 -9.33 -6.04 -11.64
CA PRO A 117 -9.59 -7.41 -11.22
C PRO A 117 -8.33 -8.13 -10.73
N GLY A 118 -8.46 -8.91 -9.65
CA GLY A 118 -7.35 -9.60 -8.98
C GLY A 118 -6.67 -10.69 -9.80
N ASP A 119 -7.30 -11.14 -10.88
CA ASP A 119 -6.76 -12.14 -11.82
C ASP A 119 -5.86 -11.52 -12.90
N SER A 120 -5.73 -10.20 -12.94
CA SER A 120 -5.13 -9.46 -14.05
C SER A 120 -3.92 -8.61 -13.63
N PRO A 121 -2.84 -9.19 -13.09
CA PRO A 121 -1.67 -8.43 -12.61
C PRO A 121 -0.99 -7.61 -13.73
N GLY A 122 -1.02 -8.08 -14.97
CA GLY A 122 -0.50 -7.32 -16.12
C GLY A 122 -1.27 -6.02 -16.38
N LYS A 123 -2.60 -6.02 -16.18
CA LYS A 123 -3.40 -4.80 -16.29
C LYS A 123 -3.10 -3.82 -15.16
N ALA A 124 -2.85 -4.32 -13.94
CA ALA A 124 -2.42 -3.48 -12.83
C ALA A 124 -1.04 -2.86 -13.10
N ALA A 125 -0.08 -3.62 -13.66
CA ALA A 125 1.22 -3.11 -14.06
C ALA A 125 1.12 -2.02 -15.15
N ALA A 126 0.24 -2.22 -16.14
CA ALA A 126 0.01 -1.27 -17.23
C ALA A 126 -0.52 0.10 -16.79
N LEU A 127 -1.07 0.21 -15.58
CA LEU A 127 -1.51 1.49 -15.02
C LEU A 127 -0.37 2.28 -14.37
N ILE A 128 0.79 1.65 -14.13
CA ILE A 128 1.93 2.30 -13.47
C ILE A 128 2.74 3.08 -14.54
N PRO A 129 2.94 4.39 -14.35
CA PRO A 129 3.71 5.20 -15.29
C PRO A 129 5.12 4.64 -15.51
N GLY A 130 5.54 4.55 -16.78
CA GLY A 130 6.86 4.03 -17.14
C GLY A 130 6.95 2.51 -17.24
N TYR A 131 5.86 1.77 -17.00
CA TYR A 131 5.82 0.34 -17.32
C TYR A 131 5.80 0.11 -18.83
N LEU A 132 6.70 -0.76 -19.29
CA LEU A 132 6.76 -1.27 -20.64
C LEU A 132 6.61 -2.80 -20.58
N PRO A 133 5.63 -3.40 -21.28
CA PRO A 133 5.35 -4.84 -21.24
C PRO A 133 6.47 -5.72 -21.81
#